data_AF-A0A1L9BA14-F1
#
_entry.id   AF-A0A1L9BA14-F1
#
_cell.length_a   1.000
_cell.length_b   1.000
_cell.length_c   1.000
_cell.angle_alpha   90.00
_cell.angle_beta   90.00
_cell.angle_gamma   90.00
#
_symmetry.space_group_name_H-M   'P 1'
#
loop_
_entity.id
_entity.type
_entity.pdbx_description
1 polymer ?
#
loop_
_entity_poly.entity_id
_entity_poly.type
_entity_poly.pdbx_seq_one_letter_code
_entity_poly.pdbx_strand_id
1 'polypeptide(L)'
;MLAMKERGSRTRSTLGLAGFLLVFVATLGAQAEPPSSKLPGRKPDAKEPWGAFLGKAAHEAIGIDYRVQHPTNAVFLDTVNLYTIVGKGELGDPERLPKLVRLLRPDITDTRALVLFEIKPDNEEGRQEGREQAGRYLAALNEAVEPDKKLAGGTGFEGSLFLEFENGGALWQLSWRTPEPGVTLYRWSYRRKKPHASWKERAAQKAEELPREEVEQRGELAEQAIRGAYGGGKRPKGFQGQVYLPVDCR
;
A
#
# COMPACT_ATOMS: atom_id res chain seq x y z
N MET A 1 45.32 -0.46 -57.51
CA MET A 1 44.67 -0.55 -58.84
C MET A 1 44.45 -2.04 -59.12
N LEU A 2 43.20 -2.47 -59.37
CA LEU A 2 42.71 -3.88 -59.47
C LEU A 2 42.92 -4.73 -58.18
N ALA A 3 41.94 -5.37 -57.51
CA ALA A 3 40.54 -5.76 -57.72
C ALA A 3 40.25 -7.14 -58.37
N MET A 4 39.64 -8.05 -57.58
CA MET A 4 38.81 -9.23 -57.98
C MET A 4 39.59 -10.40 -58.68
N LYS A 5 39.18 -11.68 -58.76
CA LYS A 5 38.09 -12.57 -58.24
C LYS A 5 38.54 -14.06 -58.53
N GLU A 6 38.01 -15.18 -58.03
CA GLU A 6 37.08 -15.58 -56.93
C GLU A 6 37.20 -17.12 -56.66
N ARG A 7 36.66 -17.63 -55.52
CA ARG A 7 36.13 -19.00 -55.25
C ARG A 7 36.98 -20.29 -55.45
N GLY A 8 37.07 -21.06 -54.36
CA GLY A 8 37.06 -22.54 -54.31
C GLY A 8 36.15 -23.00 -53.15
N SER A 9 35.45 -24.14 -53.25
CA SER A 9 34.29 -24.44 -52.38
C SER A 9 34.30 -25.80 -51.68
N ARG A 10 33.82 -25.81 -50.42
CA ARG A 10 33.15 -26.90 -49.67
C ARG A 10 33.84 -28.26 -49.50
N THR A 11 34.06 -28.63 -48.23
CA THR A 11 33.35 -29.78 -47.61
C THR A 11 33.17 -29.58 -46.09
N ARG A 12 32.30 -30.39 -45.48
CA ARG A 12 31.81 -30.25 -44.09
C ARG A 12 32.71 -30.94 -43.07
N SER A 13 32.75 -30.41 -41.85
CA SER A 13 32.61 -31.23 -40.64
C SER A 13 31.80 -30.47 -39.60
N THR A 14 30.87 -31.17 -38.95
CA THR A 14 29.89 -30.60 -38.00
C THR A 14 30.27 -30.97 -36.57
N LEU A 15 30.48 -29.97 -35.72
CA LEU A 15 30.25 -30.09 -34.28
C LEU A 15 29.47 -28.86 -33.82
N GLY A 16 28.25 -29.10 -33.34
CA GLY A 16 27.44 -28.06 -32.71
C GLY A 16 27.90 -27.84 -31.28
N LEU A 17 28.08 -26.58 -30.89
CA LEU A 17 28.08 -26.17 -29.49
C LEU A 17 26.96 -25.13 -29.33
N ALA A 18 26.00 -25.44 -28.45
CA ALA A 18 24.86 -24.55 -28.22
C ALA A 18 25.32 -23.25 -27.56
N GLY A 19 24.86 -22.12 -28.09
CA GLY A 19 25.19 -20.80 -27.53
C GLY A 19 24.44 -20.55 -26.22
N PHE A 20 25.17 -20.32 -25.14
CA PHE A 20 24.63 -19.66 -23.95
C PHE A 20 24.66 -18.14 -24.17
N LEU A 21 23.56 -17.61 -24.71
CA LEU A 21 23.35 -16.16 -24.78
C LEU A 21 22.97 -15.65 -23.38
N LEU A 22 23.95 -15.10 -22.66
CA LEU A 22 23.77 -14.60 -21.30
C LEU A 22 23.14 -13.19 -21.36
N VAL A 23 21.81 -13.15 -21.46
CA VAL A 23 21.04 -11.89 -21.53
C VAL A 23 20.97 -11.24 -20.15
N PHE A 24 21.86 -10.28 -19.88
CA PHE A 24 21.70 -9.33 -18.79
C PHE A 24 20.51 -8.40 -19.06
N VAL A 25 19.33 -8.75 -18.55
CA VAL A 25 18.17 -7.84 -18.56
C VAL A 25 18.33 -6.82 -17.45
N ALA A 26 18.93 -5.69 -17.76
CA ALA A 26 18.94 -4.52 -16.88
C ALA A 26 17.57 -3.84 -16.90
N THR A 27 16.66 -4.21 -15.98
CA THR A 27 15.40 -3.51 -15.78
C THR A 27 15.66 -2.19 -15.05
N LEU A 28 15.90 -1.12 -15.82
CA LEU A 28 15.81 0.26 -15.35
C LEU A 28 14.35 0.59 -15.01
N GLY A 29 13.93 0.26 -13.79
CA GLY A 29 12.72 0.81 -13.19
C GLY A 29 12.98 2.25 -12.78
N ALA A 30 12.27 3.20 -13.38
CA ALA A 30 12.38 4.62 -13.03
C ALA A 30 12.00 4.81 -11.56
N GLN A 31 12.96 5.22 -10.72
CA GLN A 31 12.67 5.66 -9.36
C GLN A 31 12.02 7.04 -9.42
N ALA A 32 10.70 7.11 -9.20
CA ALA A 32 10.09 8.35 -8.72
C ALA A 32 10.67 8.67 -7.33
N GLU A 33 11.13 9.90 -7.12
CA GLU A 33 11.61 10.32 -5.80
C GLU A 33 10.48 10.23 -4.77
N PRO A 34 10.66 9.52 -3.65
CA PRO A 34 9.58 9.32 -2.70
C PRO A 34 9.34 10.57 -1.83
N PRO A 35 8.09 10.84 -1.42
CA PRO A 35 7.75 12.03 -0.64
C PRO A 35 8.39 12.03 0.76
N SER A 36 8.79 13.21 1.23
CA SER A 36 9.77 13.39 2.32
C SER A 36 9.25 13.29 3.77
N SER A 37 8.11 12.61 4.01
CA SER A 37 7.47 12.55 5.33
C SER A 37 7.96 11.36 6.18
N LYS A 38 8.85 11.62 7.14
CA LYS A 38 9.21 10.63 8.18
C LYS A 38 8.15 10.60 9.29
N LEU A 39 7.35 9.54 9.35
CA LEU A 39 6.56 9.26 10.56
C LEU A 39 7.46 8.65 11.67
N PRO A 40 7.28 9.05 12.93
CA PRO A 40 8.02 8.50 14.06
C PRO A 40 7.58 7.06 14.30
N GLY A 41 8.53 6.14 14.28
CA GLY A 41 8.30 4.74 14.63
C GLY A 41 8.10 4.55 16.12
N ARG A 42 7.68 3.34 16.52
CA ARG A 42 7.48 2.95 17.92
C ARG A 42 8.73 3.28 18.76
N LYS A 43 8.57 4.01 19.88
CA LYS A 43 9.66 4.16 20.85
C LYS A 43 9.86 2.84 21.64
N PRO A 44 11.09 2.47 22.05
CA PRO A 44 11.34 1.23 22.79
C PRO A 44 10.56 1.09 24.11
N ASP A 45 10.14 2.20 24.71
CA ASP A 45 9.36 2.30 25.95
C ASP A 45 7.84 2.45 25.72
N ALA A 46 7.36 2.43 24.47
CA ALA A 46 5.95 2.62 24.16
C ALA A 46 5.10 1.45 24.67
N LYS A 47 4.11 1.76 25.53
CA LYS A 47 3.12 0.81 26.08
C LYS A 47 2.01 0.41 25.09
N GLU A 48 2.10 0.83 23.84
CA GLU A 48 1.08 0.58 22.82
C GLU A 48 0.94 -0.93 22.54
N PRO A 49 -0.28 -1.50 22.59
CA PRO A 49 -0.53 -2.87 22.17
C PRO A 49 -0.20 -3.02 20.68
N TRP A 50 0.52 -4.07 20.31
CA TRP A 50 0.95 -4.27 18.92
C TRP A 50 -0.20 -4.36 17.90
N GLY A 51 -1.43 -4.69 18.33
CA GLY A 51 -2.63 -4.62 17.48
C GLY A 51 -2.98 -3.19 17.05
N ALA A 52 -2.88 -2.21 17.97
CA ALA A 52 -3.09 -0.80 17.64
C ALA A 52 -2.00 -0.29 16.68
N PHE A 53 -0.74 -0.70 16.93
CA PHE A 53 0.37 -0.45 16.02
C PHE A 53 0.12 -1.02 14.61
N LEU A 54 -0.31 -2.28 14.48
CA LEU A 54 -0.60 -2.90 13.17
C LEU A 54 -1.82 -2.29 12.47
N GLY A 55 -2.75 -1.70 13.22
CA GLY A 55 -3.81 -0.86 12.66
C GLY A 55 -3.25 0.40 12.01
N LYS A 56 -2.44 1.17 12.74
CA LYS A 56 -1.76 2.36 12.17
C LYS A 56 -0.94 2.01 10.91
N ALA A 57 -0.20 0.91 10.93
CA ALA A 57 0.58 0.45 9.78
C ALA A 57 -0.31 0.04 8.58
N ALA A 58 -1.52 -0.48 8.83
CA ALA A 58 -2.50 -0.75 7.78
C ALA A 58 -3.06 0.55 7.17
N HIS A 59 -3.44 1.53 8.00
CA HIS A 59 -3.94 2.83 7.52
C HIS A 59 -2.89 3.54 6.64
N GLU A 60 -1.61 3.57 7.09
CA GLU A 60 -0.51 4.15 6.31
C GLU A 60 -0.28 3.42 4.98
N ALA A 61 -0.25 2.08 5.00
CA ALA A 61 -0.05 1.28 3.78
C ALA A 61 -1.17 1.50 2.75
N ILE A 62 -2.43 1.43 3.20
CA ILE A 62 -3.63 1.55 2.37
C ILE A 62 -3.76 2.98 1.82
N GLY A 63 -3.50 3.99 2.65
CA GLY A 63 -3.52 5.40 2.24
C GLY A 63 -2.43 5.75 1.21
N ILE A 64 -1.22 5.21 1.36
CA ILE A 64 -0.17 5.41 0.34
C ILE A 64 -0.50 4.64 -0.94
N ASP A 65 -1.00 3.41 -0.85
CA ASP A 65 -1.39 2.63 -2.03
C ASP A 65 -2.46 3.36 -2.85
N TYR A 66 -3.51 3.87 -2.20
CA TYR A 66 -4.53 4.69 -2.86
C TYR A 66 -3.91 5.86 -3.63
N ARG A 67 -2.97 6.60 -3.03
CA ARG A 67 -2.27 7.72 -3.67
C ARG A 67 -1.37 7.27 -4.82
N VAL A 68 -0.78 6.08 -4.77
CA VAL A 68 0.01 5.50 -5.87
C VAL A 68 -0.89 5.11 -7.05
N GLN A 69 -2.09 4.59 -6.77
CA GLN A 69 -3.11 4.31 -7.80
C GLN A 69 -3.68 5.60 -8.42
N HIS A 70 -3.68 6.72 -7.70
CA HIS A 70 -4.25 8.00 -8.11
C HIS A 70 -3.20 9.14 -8.16
N PRO A 71 -2.13 9.03 -8.99
CA PRO A 71 -0.96 9.91 -8.92
C PRO A 71 -1.22 11.37 -9.32
N THR A 72 -2.34 11.66 -10.00
CA THR A 72 -2.76 13.00 -10.42
C THR A 72 -3.75 13.66 -9.44
N ASN A 73 -4.18 12.95 -8.41
CA ASN A 73 -5.28 13.40 -7.55
C ASN A 73 -4.77 14.09 -6.28
N ALA A 74 -5.58 15.02 -5.77
CA ALA A 74 -5.33 15.71 -4.51
C ALA A 74 -5.81 14.83 -3.34
N VAL A 75 -4.96 13.88 -2.94
CA VAL A 75 -5.22 12.93 -1.86
C VAL A 75 -4.64 13.40 -0.54
N PHE A 76 -5.48 13.47 0.49
CA PHE A 76 -5.13 13.76 1.88
C PHE A 76 -5.37 12.50 2.74
N LEU A 77 -4.53 12.30 3.76
CA LEU A 77 -4.55 11.13 4.66
C LEU A 77 -4.79 11.56 6.12
N ASP A 78 -5.04 10.58 7.00
CA ASP A 78 -5.27 10.62 8.46
C ASP A 78 -4.50 11.67 9.31
N THR A 79 -3.37 12.18 8.84
CA THR A 79 -2.59 13.25 9.48
C THR A 79 -3.13 14.66 9.19
N VAL A 80 -3.97 14.82 8.17
CA VAL A 80 -4.52 16.09 7.68
C VAL A 80 -5.95 16.28 8.19
N ASN A 81 -6.28 17.50 8.64
CA ASN A 81 -7.59 17.81 9.20
C ASN A 81 -8.55 18.44 8.17
N LEU A 82 -9.87 18.39 8.46
CA LEU A 82 -10.91 18.91 7.56
C LEU A 82 -10.70 20.37 7.14
N TYR A 83 -10.18 21.22 8.04
CA TYR A 83 -9.83 22.61 7.69
C TYR A 83 -8.79 22.68 6.56
N THR A 84 -7.73 21.88 6.67
CA THR A 84 -6.67 21.82 5.66
C THR A 84 -7.17 21.16 4.38
N ILE A 85 -8.01 20.13 4.48
CA ILE A 85 -8.62 19.44 3.33
C ILE A 85 -9.51 20.39 2.52
N VAL A 86 -10.39 21.15 3.17
CA VAL A 86 -11.28 22.10 2.46
C VAL A 86 -10.48 23.22 1.80
N GLY A 87 -9.52 23.81 2.52
CA GLY A 87 -8.71 24.92 2.00
C GLY A 87 -7.71 24.51 0.92
N LYS A 88 -6.94 23.43 1.11
CA LYS A 88 -5.92 22.98 0.14
C LYS A 88 -6.48 22.09 -0.97
N GLY A 89 -7.62 21.45 -0.76
CA GLY A 89 -8.35 20.71 -1.78
C GLY A 89 -9.24 21.61 -2.66
N GLU A 90 -9.20 22.93 -2.46
CA GLU A 90 -9.98 23.93 -3.20
C GLU A 90 -11.50 23.65 -3.18
N LEU A 91 -12.00 23.08 -2.08
CA LEU A 91 -13.39 22.64 -1.95
C LEU A 91 -14.37 23.76 -1.56
N GLY A 92 -13.87 24.85 -0.99
CA GLY A 92 -14.65 25.99 -0.52
C GLY A 92 -13.96 26.74 0.63
N ASP A 93 -14.73 27.48 1.42
CA ASP A 93 -14.22 28.21 2.59
C ASP A 93 -14.12 27.30 3.83
N PRO A 94 -12.91 27.00 4.34
CA PRO A 94 -12.74 26.16 5.53
C PRO A 94 -13.17 26.84 6.83
N GLU A 95 -13.42 28.16 6.84
CA GLU A 95 -13.99 28.85 8.00
C GLU A 95 -15.47 28.49 8.24
N ARG A 96 -16.20 28.00 7.22
CA ARG A 96 -17.58 27.49 7.34
C ARG A 96 -17.69 26.27 8.25
N LEU A 97 -16.61 25.49 8.44
CA LEU A 97 -16.60 24.36 9.36
C LEU A 97 -16.63 24.84 10.83
N PRO A 98 -17.45 24.24 11.71
CA PRO A 98 -17.40 24.51 13.15
C PRO A 98 -16.01 24.24 13.75
N LYS A 99 -15.59 25.03 14.74
CA LYS A 99 -14.20 25.00 15.27
C LYS A 99 -13.68 23.62 15.70
N LEU A 100 -14.53 22.75 16.25
CA LEU A 100 -14.16 21.38 16.61
C LEU A 100 -14.13 20.44 15.40
N VAL A 101 -15.06 20.60 14.47
CA VAL A 101 -15.15 19.83 13.22
C VAL A 101 -13.91 20.03 12.35
N ARG A 102 -13.35 21.24 12.32
CA ARG A 102 -12.07 21.58 11.65
C ARG A 102 -10.90 20.66 12.02
N LEU A 103 -10.92 20.05 13.20
CA LEU A 103 -9.84 19.22 13.74
C LEU A 103 -9.97 17.72 13.38
N LEU A 104 -11.15 17.29 12.91
CA LEU A 104 -11.43 15.92 12.50
C LEU A 104 -10.53 15.51 11.32
N ARG A 105 -10.22 14.21 11.24
CA ARG A 105 -9.28 13.64 10.27
C ARG A 105 -9.85 12.35 9.70
N PRO A 106 -10.33 12.35 8.46
CA PRO A 106 -10.70 11.13 7.76
C PRO A 106 -9.46 10.36 7.32
N ASP A 107 -9.56 9.04 7.19
CA ASP A 107 -8.40 8.20 6.88
C ASP A 107 -7.85 8.45 5.46
N ILE A 108 -8.74 8.58 4.46
CA ILE A 108 -8.42 9.02 3.10
C ILE A 108 -9.48 10.03 2.62
N THR A 109 -9.06 11.13 2.01
CA THR A 109 -9.94 12.02 1.24
C THR A 109 -9.27 12.42 -0.07
N ASP A 110 -9.93 12.10 -1.17
CA ASP A 110 -9.55 12.53 -2.52
C ASP A 110 -10.46 13.68 -2.96
N THR A 111 -9.91 14.89 -3.00
CA THR A 111 -10.66 16.09 -3.37
C THR A 111 -10.77 16.30 -4.88
N ARG A 112 -10.08 15.47 -5.69
CA ARG A 112 -10.19 15.47 -7.15
C ARG A 112 -11.26 14.50 -7.63
N ALA A 113 -11.35 13.33 -7.01
CA ALA A 113 -12.40 12.33 -7.24
C ALA A 113 -13.67 12.57 -6.40
N LEU A 114 -13.63 13.53 -5.46
CA LEU A 114 -14.72 13.86 -4.53
C LEU A 114 -15.17 12.66 -3.69
N VAL A 115 -14.21 11.90 -3.15
CA VAL A 115 -14.49 10.72 -2.32
C VAL A 115 -13.74 10.72 -1.00
N LEU A 116 -14.36 10.11 0.00
CA LEU A 116 -13.80 9.87 1.33
C LEU A 116 -13.86 8.37 1.66
N PHE A 117 -12.86 7.87 2.38
CA PHE A 117 -12.85 6.53 2.95
C PHE A 117 -12.41 6.57 4.41
N GLU A 118 -13.12 5.82 5.25
CA GLU A 118 -12.66 5.39 6.57
C GLU A 118 -12.08 3.97 6.47
N ILE A 119 -10.96 3.74 7.13
CA ILE A 119 -10.27 2.45 7.19
C ILE A 119 -10.56 1.82 8.55
N LYS A 120 -11.01 0.57 8.58
CA LYS A 120 -11.38 -0.15 9.82
C LYS A 120 -11.06 -1.65 9.72
N PRO A 121 -10.89 -2.38 10.84
CA PRO A 121 -10.75 -3.84 10.80
C PRO A 121 -11.96 -4.54 10.15
N ASP A 122 -11.73 -5.62 9.41
CA ASP A 122 -12.78 -6.46 8.78
C ASP A 122 -13.51 -7.32 9.82
N ASN A 123 -14.30 -6.66 10.65
CA ASN A 123 -15.26 -7.23 11.60
C ASN A 123 -16.51 -6.31 11.71
N GLU A 124 -17.58 -6.78 12.36
CA GLU A 124 -18.86 -6.06 12.38
C GLU A 124 -18.81 -4.73 13.16
N GLU A 125 -18.02 -4.66 14.23
CA GLU A 125 -17.81 -3.44 15.03
C GLU A 125 -17.10 -2.37 14.19
N GLY A 126 -15.96 -2.72 13.59
CA GLY A 126 -15.21 -1.84 12.68
C GLY A 126 -16.03 -1.39 11.48
N ARG A 127 -16.89 -2.26 10.94
CA ARG A 127 -17.83 -1.89 9.86
C ARG A 127 -18.84 -0.84 10.32
N GLN A 128 -19.46 -1.02 11.48
CA GLN A 128 -20.41 -0.06 12.03
C GLN A 128 -19.73 1.27 12.40
N GLU A 129 -18.57 1.23 13.05
CA GLU A 129 -17.78 2.43 13.35
C GLU A 129 -17.37 3.20 12.09
N GLY A 130 -16.90 2.48 11.06
CA GLY A 130 -16.52 3.08 9.77
C GLY A 130 -17.69 3.79 9.10
N ARG A 131 -18.89 3.17 9.09
CA ARG A 131 -20.12 3.78 8.57
C ARG A 131 -20.49 5.05 9.33
N GLU A 132 -20.41 5.03 10.66
CA GLU A 132 -20.72 6.21 11.48
C GLU A 132 -19.71 7.34 11.29
N GLN A 133 -18.40 7.03 11.22
CA GLN A 133 -17.35 8.02 11.05
C GLN A 133 -17.38 8.62 9.63
N ALA A 134 -17.47 7.80 8.59
CA ALA A 134 -17.58 8.26 7.20
C ALA A 134 -18.83 9.12 7.00
N GLY A 135 -19.98 8.71 7.56
CA GLY A 135 -21.21 9.48 7.52
C GLY A 135 -21.09 10.85 8.21
N ARG A 136 -20.47 10.91 9.40
CA ARG A 136 -20.22 12.16 10.12
C ARG A 136 -19.28 13.09 9.36
N TYR A 137 -18.21 12.57 8.78
CA TYR A 137 -17.25 13.38 8.00
C TYR A 137 -17.85 13.88 6.69
N LEU A 138 -18.60 13.05 5.95
CA LEU A 138 -19.28 13.45 4.72
C LEU A 138 -20.35 14.51 4.99
N ALA A 139 -21.15 14.38 6.05
CA ALA A 139 -22.12 15.40 6.44
C ALA A 139 -21.42 16.74 6.74
N ALA A 140 -20.40 16.71 7.62
CA ALA A 140 -19.64 17.88 8.01
C ALA A 140 -18.93 18.59 6.84
N LEU A 141 -18.32 17.84 5.92
CA LEU A 141 -17.71 18.39 4.71
C LEU A 141 -18.77 19.01 3.78
N ASN A 142 -19.85 18.28 3.49
CA ASN A 142 -20.85 18.69 2.52
C ASN A 142 -21.70 19.92 2.94
N GLU A 143 -21.61 20.33 4.21
CA GLU A 143 -22.14 21.61 4.72
C GLU A 143 -21.20 22.82 4.46
N ALA A 144 -19.89 22.59 4.30
CA ALA A 144 -18.88 23.65 4.18
C ALA A 144 -18.32 23.85 2.76
N VAL A 145 -18.38 22.82 1.91
CA VAL A 145 -17.89 22.87 0.51
C VAL A 145 -18.87 23.59 -0.44
N GLU A 146 -18.44 23.77 -1.68
CA GLU A 146 -19.26 24.28 -2.79
C GLU A 146 -20.22 23.19 -3.32
N PRO A 147 -21.41 23.54 -3.86
CA PRO A 147 -22.45 22.56 -4.20
C PRO A 147 -22.05 21.49 -5.22
N ASP A 148 -21.17 21.84 -6.16
CA ASP A 148 -20.60 20.98 -7.20
C ASP A 148 -19.38 20.18 -6.72
N LYS A 149 -18.85 20.50 -5.54
CA LYS A 149 -17.68 19.84 -4.91
C LYS A 149 -18.07 18.97 -3.71
N LYS A 150 -19.32 18.53 -3.64
CA LYS A 150 -19.79 17.61 -2.59
C LYS A 150 -19.15 16.24 -2.76
N LEU A 151 -18.66 15.70 -1.64
CA LEU A 151 -18.01 14.41 -1.57
C LEU A 151 -19.01 13.28 -1.30
N ALA A 152 -18.68 12.09 -1.77
CA ALA A 152 -19.39 10.84 -1.48
C ALA A 152 -18.48 9.83 -0.76
N GLY A 153 -19.06 8.76 -0.23
CA GLY A 153 -18.28 7.59 0.19
C GLY A 153 -17.67 6.92 -1.03
N GLY A 154 -16.35 6.74 -1.06
CA GLY A 154 -15.67 6.08 -2.16
C GLY A 154 -16.04 4.59 -2.27
N THR A 155 -15.85 4.00 -3.44
CA THR A 155 -16.23 2.60 -3.74
C THR A 155 -15.14 1.89 -4.54
N GLY A 156 -15.19 0.55 -4.58
CA GLY A 156 -14.32 -0.24 -5.47
C GLY A 156 -12.83 -0.22 -5.14
N PHE A 157 -12.41 0.39 -4.03
CA PHE A 157 -11.02 0.37 -3.60
C PHE A 157 -10.72 -0.91 -2.82
N GLU A 158 -9.86 -1.75 -3.41
CA GLU A 158 -9.43 -3.01 -2.85
C GLU A 158 -7.96 -3.27 -3.21
N GLY A 159 -7.35 -4.21 -2.50
CA GLY A 159 -5.98 -4.61 -2.75
C GLY A 159 -5.42 -5.50 -1.67
N SER A 160 -4.16 -5.89 -1.82
CA SER A 160 -3.42 -6.47 -0.72
C SER A 160 -1.93 -6.19 -0.82
N LEU A 161 -1.28 -6.27 0.33
CA LEU A 161 0.13 -6.09 0.54
C LEU A 161 0.63 -7.33 1.27
N PHE A 162 1.75 -7.87 0.83
CA PHE A 162 2.39 -8.99 1.52
C PHE A 162 3.72 -8.58 2.16
N LEU A 163 4.03 -9.22 3.30
CA LEU A 163 5.31 -9.13 3.98
C LEU A 163 5.94 -10.52 4.09
N GLU A 164 7.07 -10.69 3.40
CA GLU A 164 7.92 -11.89 3.53
C GLU A 164 9.07 -11.63 4.51
N PHE A 165 9.19 -12.50 5.50
CA PHE A 165 10.31 -12.52 6.46
C PHE A 165 11.42 -13.50 6.01
N GLU A 166 12.66 -13.25 6.44
CA GLU A 166 13.86 -13.94 5.94
C GLU A 166 13.81 -15.48 6.03
N ASN A 167 14.61 -16.13 5.17
CA ASN A 167 14.77 -17.59 5.09
C ASN A 167 13.46 -18.35 4.81
N GLY A 168 12.65 -17.84 3.88
CA GLY A 168 11.33 -18.38 3.53
C GLY A 168 10.42 -18.46 4.76
N GLY A 169 10.43 -17.38 5.55
CA GLY A 169 9.77 -17.25 6.84
C GLY A 169 8.25 -17.29 6.76
N ALA A 170 7.59 -16.74 7.79
CA ALA A 170 6.16 -16.46 7.69
C ALA A 170 5.88 -15.54 6.49
N LEU A 171 4.67 -15.66 5.96
CA LEU A 171 4.14 -14.75 4.97
C LEU A 171 2.91 -14.07 5.55
N TRP A 172 3.01 -12.78 5.88
CA TRP A 172 1.85 -11.99 6.28
C TRP A 172 1.22 -11.36 5.04
N GLN A 173 -0.10 -11.16 5.08
CA GLN A 173 -0.84 -10.39 4.09
C GLN A 173 -1.77 -9.42 4.81
N LEU A 174 -1.63 -8.14 4.51
CA LEU A 174 -2.66 -7.14 4.70
C LEU A 174 -3.55 -7.17 3.45
N SER A 175 -4.84 -7.43 3.59
CA SER A 175 -5.81 -7.30 2.50
C SER A 175 -6.86 -6.26 2.88
N TRP A 176 -7.30 -5.46 1.93
CA TRP A 176 -8.38 -4.49 2.12
C TRP A 176 -9.38 -4.51 0.97
N ARG A 177 -10.60 -4.06 1.26
CA ARG A 177 -11.72 -3.95 0.31
C ARG A 177 -12.71 -2.90 0.80
N THR A 178 -13.43 -2.27 -0.12
CA THR A 178 -14.50 -1.30 0.19
C THR A 178 -15.87 -1.93 -0.06
N PRO A 179 -16.44 -2.71 0.90
CA PRO A 179 -17.71 -3.40 0.71
C PRO A 179 -18.94 -2.49 0.71
N GLU A 180 -18.82 -1.27 1.25
CA GLU A 180 -19.87 -0.26 1.21
C GLU A 180 -19.28 1.16 1.07
N PRO A 181 -20.02 2.14 0.52
CA PRO A 181 -19.47 3.46 0.20
C PRO A 181 -18.82 4.14 1.41
N GLY A 182 -17.53 4.48 1.26
CA GLY A 182 -16.74 5.19 2.26
C GLY A 182 -16.22 4.32 3.41
N VAL A 183 -16.39 3.00 3.38
CA VAL A 183 -15.88 2.09 4.43
C VAL A 183 -14.94 1.06 3.81
N THR A 184 -13.64 1.23 4.02
CA THR A 184 -12.59 0.27 3.63
C THR A 184 -12.28 -0.64 4.81
N LEU A 185 -12.58 -1.93 4.67
CA LEU A 185 -12.28 -2.94 5.68
C LEU A 185 -10.93 -3.59 5.38
N TYR A 186 -10.05 -3.69 6.39
CA TYR A 186 -8.75 -4.33 6.29
C TYR A 186 -8.59 -5.53 7.21
N ARG A 187 -7.76 -6.49 6.80
CA ARG A 187 -7.42 -7.67 7.58
C ARG A 187 -5.94 -8.00 7.45
N TRP A 188 -5.28 -8.19 8.59
CA TRP A 188 -4.00 -8.90 8.65
C TRP A 188 -4.26 -10.41 8.72
N SER A 189 -3.54 -11.17 7.90
CA SER A 189 -3.58 -12.63 7.87
C SER A 189 -2.18 -13.22 7.77
N TYR A 190 -2.07 -14.48 8.19
CA TYR A 190 -0.81 -15.18 8.35
C TYR A 190 -0.81 -16.47 7.53
N ARG A 191 0.34 -16.79 6.93
CA ARG A 191 0.61 -18.07 6.27
C ARG A 191 1.91 -18.63 6.82
N ARG A 192 1.89 -19.92 7.17
CA ARG A 192 2.95 -20.57 7.94
C ARG A 192 4.26 -20.61 7.15
N LYS A 193 5.36 -20.56 7.91
CA LYS A 193 6.71 -20.81 7.37
C LYS A 193 6.73 -22.14 6.64
N LYS A 194 7.05 -22.13 5.34
CA LYS A 194 7.28 -23.33 4.51
C LYS A 194 8.65 -23.19 3.86
N PRO A 195 9.73 -23.73 4.48
CA PRO A 195 11.08 -23.65 3.93
C PRO A 195 11.13 -24.19 2.49
N HIS A 196 11.95 -23.58 1.64
CA HIS A 196 12.15 -23.94 0.23
C HIS A 196 10.92 -23.84 -0.69
N ALA A 197 9.75 -23.42 -0.18
CA ALA A 197 8.58 -23.21 -1.02
C ALA A 197 8.65 -21.88 -1.77
N SER A 198 8.29 -21.93 -3.04
CA SER A 198 8.17 -20.75 -3.91
C SER A 198 7.14 -19.76 -3.37
N TRP A 199 7.24 -18.51 -3.83
CA TRP A 199 6.25 -17.46 -3.56
C TRP A 199 4.81 -17.95 -3.79
N LYS A 200 4.54 -18.54 -4.97
CA LYS A 200 3.22 -19.00 -5.38
C LYS A 200 2.65 -20.09 -4.46
N GLU A 201 3.49 -21.05 -4.06
CA GLU A 201 3.08 -22.08 -3.09
C GLU A 201 2.82 -21.53 -1.69
N ARG A 202 3.55 -20.48 -1.27
CA ARG A 202 3.30 -19.84 0.02
C ARG A 202 2.04 -18.99 -0.02
N ALA A 203 1.83 -18.16 -1.05
CA ALA A 203 0.62 -17.36 -1.21
C ALA A 203 -0.66 -18.24 -1.31
N ALA A 204 -0.56 -19.42 -1.93
CA ALA A 204 -1.63 -20.41 -2.03
C ALA A 204 -1.91 -21.21 -0.73
N GLN A 205 -1.12 -21.03 0.33
CA GLN A 205 -1.49 -21.59 1.64
C GLN A 205 -2.80 -20.95 2.15
N LYS A 206 -3.55 -21.73 2.93
CA LYS A 206 -4.70 -21.23 3.70
C LYS A 206 -4.24 -20.05 4.56
N ALA A 207 -4.93 -18.92 4.42
CA ALA A 207 -4.75 -17.78 5.30
C ALA A 207 -5.33 -18.11 6.69
N GLU A 208 -4.51 -17.92 7.72
CA GLU A 208 -4.87 -18.01 9.12
C GLU A 208 -4.97 -16.60 9.74
N GLU A 209 -5.58 -16.49 10.92
CA GLU A 209 -5.49 -15.28 11.72
C GLU A 209 -4.04 -15.07 12.18
N LEU A 210 -3.60 -13.81 12.26
CA LEU A 210 -2.22 -13.47 12.60
C LEU A 210 -2.01 -13.63 14.13
N PRO A 211 -1.21 -14.62 14.61
CA PRO A 211 -1.12 -14.92 16.04
C PRO A 211 -0.48 -13.78 16.84
N ARG A 212 -0.94 -13.56 18.07
CA ARG A 212 -0.46 -12.47 18.93
C ARG A 212 1.05 -12.55 19.19
N GLU A 213 1.60 -13.74 19.33
CA GLU A 213 3.02 -14.00 19.60
C GLU A 213 3.88 -13.64 18.38
N GLU A 214 3.36 -13.90 17.18
CA GLU A 214 3.99 -13.58 15.90
C GLU A 214 3.93 -12.05 15.65
N VAL A 215 2.82 -11.40 16.01
CA VAL A 215 2.68 -9.93 16.06
C VAL A 215 3.71 -9.31 17.03
N GLU A 216 3.79 -9.81 18.26
CA GLU A 216 4.72 -9.34 19.29
C GLU A 216 6.19 -9.51 18.88
N GLN A 217 6.52 -10.59 18.15
CA GLN A 217 7.88 -10.84 17.68
C GLN A 217 8.30 -9.96 16.48
N ARG A 218 7.39 -9.62 15.55
CA ARG A 218 7.78 -9.03 14.24
C ARG A 218 7.06 -7.74 13.85
N GLY A 219 6.18 -7.20 14.69
CA GLY A 219 5.44 -5.96 14.41
C GLY A 219 6.34 -4.77 14.02
N GLU A 220 7.45 -4.55 14.72
CA GLU A 220 8.39 -3.45 14.40
C GLU A 220 9.04 -3.62 13.02
N LEU A 221 9.42 -4.85 12.67
CA LEU A 221 10.03 -5.16 11.38
C LEU A 221 9.02 -4.99 10.24
N ALA A 222 7.73 -5.32 10.49
CA ALA A 222 6.64 -5.04 9.59
C ALA A 222 6.44 -3.53 9.36
N GLU A 223 6.49 -2.70 10.41
CA GLU A 223 6.47 -1.22 10.30
C GLU A 223 7.53 -0.72 9.31
N GLN A 224 8.78 -1.10 9.60
CA GLN A 224 9.94 -0.56 8.92
C GLN A 224 10.03 -1.05 7.47
N ALA A 225 9.52 -2.27 7.19
CA ALA A 225 9.34 -2.80 5.85
C ALA A 225 8.34 -1.98 5.02
N ILE A 226 7.13 -1.72 5.56
CA ILE A 226 6.09 -0.93 4.89
C ILE A 226 6.58 0.49 4.61
N ARG A 227 7.08 1.19 5.65
CA ARG A 227 7.60 2.56 5.52
C ARG A 227 8.83 2.64 4.60
N GLY A 228 9.64 1.58 4.54
CA GLY A 228 10.77 1.46 3.61
C GLY A 228 10.39 1.13 2.17
N ALA A 229 9.18 0.61 1.93
CA ALA A 229 8.65 0.35 0.59
C ALA A 229 7.85 1.52 0.02
N TYR A 230 7.02 2.18 0.84
CA TYR A 230 6.06 3.20 0.40
C TYR A 230 6.35 4.63 0.90
N GLY A 231 6.97 4.76 2.08
CA GLY A 231 7.25 6.05 2.73
C GLY A 231 8.64 6.63 2.41
N GLY A 232 9.34 6.12 1.40
CA GLY A 232 10.68 6.58 1.03
C GLY A 232 11.79 6.31 2.06
N GLY A 233 11.52 5.51 3.08
CA GLY A 233 12.51 5.19 4.10
C GLY A 233 13.64 4.29 3.58
N LYS A 234 14.79 4.31 4.26
CA LYS A 234 15.78 3.23 4.07
C LYS A 234 15.15 1.91 4.55
N ARG A 235 15.18 0.88 3.71
CA ARG A 235 14.79 -0.49 4.11
C ARG A 235 15.63 -0.94 5.34
N PRO A 236 15.03 -1.58 6.34
CA PRO A 236 15.75 -2.00 7.54
C PRO A 236 16.73 -3.13 7.24
N LYS A 237 17.82 -3.22 8.03
CA LYS A 237 18.75 -4.36 7.98
C LYS A 237 18.01 -5.62 8.44
N GLY A 238 18.15 -6.73 7.70
CA GLY A 238 17.37 -7.95 7.94
C GLY A 238 16.01 -7.98 7.23
N PHE A 239 15.72 -7.02 6.36
CA PHE A 239 14.57 -7.09 5.45
C PHE A 239 15.03 -7.32 4.01
N GLN A 240 15.05 -8.59 3.63
CA GLN A 240 15.25 -9.05 2.25
C GLN A 240 13.93 -9.36 1.51
N GLY A 241 12.80 -9.13 2.18
CA GLY A 241 11.46 -9.40 1.66
C GLY A 241 11.09 -8.51 0.47
N GLN A 242 10.15 -9.02 -0.33
CA GLN A 242 9.45 -8.23 -1.34
C GLN A 242 8.09 -7.83 -0.79
N VAL A 243 7.75 -6.56 -1.01
CA VAL A 243 6.40 -6.05 -0.81
C VAL A 243 5.70 -6.21 -2.15
N TYR A 244 4.71 -7.10 -2.19
CA TYR A 244 3.91 -7.35 -3.39
C TYR A 244 2.56 -6.66 -3.27
N LEU A 245 2.27 -5.80 -4.24
CA LEU A 245 0.90 -5.54 -4.68
C LEU A 245 0.57 -6.60 -5.75
N PRO A 246 -0.42 -7.48 -5.56
CA PRO A 246 -0.93 -8.29 -6.65
C PRO A 246 -1.74 -7.39 -7.57
N VAL A 247 -1.10 -6.86 -8.61
CA VAL A 247 -1.72 -5.96 -9.60
C VAL A 247 -2.75 -6.69 -10.49
N ASP A 248 -2.94 -8.00 -10.31
CA ASP A 248 -3.90 -8.82 -11.04
C ASP A 248 -4.18 -10.12 -10.25
N CYS A 249 -5.23 -10.14 -9.44
CA CYS A 249 -5.90 -11.37 -9.00
C CYS A 249 -7.27 -11.43 -9.69
N ARG A 250 -7.25 -11.88 -10.96
CA ARG A 250 -8.42 -12.12 -11.80
C ARG A 250 -9.35 -13.18 -11.24
#